data_AF-A0A455UGN7-F1
#
_entry.id   AF-A0A455UGN7-F1
#
_cell.length_a   1.000
_cell.length_b   1.000
_cell.length_c   1.000
_cell.angle_alpha   90.00
_cell.angle_beta   90.00
_cell.angle_gamma   90.00
#
_symmetry.space_group_name_H-M   'P 1'
#
loop_
_entity.id
_entity.type
_entity.pdbx_description
1 polymer ?
#
loop_
_entity_poly.entity_id
_entity_poly.type
_entity_poly.pdbx_seq_one_letter_code
_entity_poly.pdbx_strand_id
1 'polypeptide(L)'
;MSSRMALESFGQLTVFPRWCMLWEHFCTFIDWEHNNMKTFALSTLALGISLALVSAANAADFADMDPVTLRLAHVVNEQDGFHIAATKFEELVEERTDGKVDIEIYPNATLGDERTLLEGMQIGTVDMGVITNGPVANFVEEMAVFELPFLFPSPGSRLPSARWPDWPGVARQAF
;
A
#
# COMPACT_ATOMS: atom_id res chain seq x y z
N MET A 1 -15.46 46.25 40.92
CA MET A 1 -14.99 47.52 41.51
C MET A 1 -13.97 47.14 42.56
N SER A 2 -12.70 47.50 42.35
CA SER A 2 -11.66 47.69 43.38
C SER A 2 -11.34 46.50 44.32
N SER A 3 -10.12 46.09 44.61
CA SER A 3 -8.75 46.45 44.27
C SER A 3 -7.90 45.51 45.16
N ARG A 4 -6.76 45.05 44.63
CA ARG A 4 -5.42 45.13 45.25
C ARG A 4 -5.34 44.83 46.77
N MET A 5 -4.60 43.84 47.25
CA MET A 5 -3.13 43.84 47.37
C MET A 5 -2.81 42.48 48.05
N ALA A 6 -2.03 41.60 47.45
CA ALA A 6 -0.57 41.62 47.40
C ALA A 6 0.10 41.48 48.79
N LEU A 7 1.01 40.50 48.85
CA LEU A 7 2.17 40.36 49.75
C LEU A 7 1.88 39.68 51.10
N GLU A 8 2.25 38.40 51.22
CA GLU A 8 3.60 37.88 51.52
C GLU A 8 3.88 37.87 53.03
N SER A 9 4.14 36.68 53.57
CA SER A 9 5.27 36.44 54.49
C SER A 9 5.35 34.96 54.87
N PHE A 10 6.22 34.26 54.14
CA PHE A 10 7.10 33.15 54.52
C PHE A 10 6.97 32.44 55.89
N GLY A 11 6.93 31.10 55.81
CA GLY A 11 7.69 30.12 56.61
C GLY A 11 7.15 29.79 58.02
N GLN A 12 7.27 28.58 58.59
CA GLN A 12 7.97 27.33 58.25
C GLN A 12 7.61 26.28 59.34
N LEU A 13 7.96 25.00 59.10
CA LEU A 13 8.05 23.82 60.02
C LEU A 13 6.85 22.84 59.99
N THR A 14 6.89 21.70 59.26
CA THR A 14 7.57 20.39 59.54
C THR A 14 7.07 19.76 60.87
N VAL A 15 6.54 18.53 61.01
CA VAL A 15 6.75 17.23 60.34
C VAL A 15 5.51 16.33 60.57
N PHE A 16 5.14 15.58 59.51
CA PHE A 16 4.14 14.51 59.31
C PHE A 16 4.13 13.36 60.36
N PRO A 17 3.10 12.45 60.47
CA PRO A 17 3.01 11.36 59.49
C PRO A 17 1.68 10.54 59.27
N ARG A 18 1.50 10.13 58.00
CA ARG A 18 1.20 8.75 57.55
C ARG A 18 -0.25 8.26 57.31
N TRP A 19 -1.22 9.15 57.14
CA TRP A 19 -2.56 8.75 56.62
C TRP A 19 -3.05 9.57 55.40
N CYS A 20 -2.22 10.47 54.83
CA CYS A 20 -2.61 11.34 53.71
C CYS A 20 -2.50 10.75 52.29
N MET A 21 -1.80 9.62 52.05
CA MET A 21 -1.47 9.22 50.68
C MET A 21 -2.55 8.45 49.90
N LEU A 22 -3.62 7.97 50.54
CA LEU A 22 -4.63 7.13 49.87
C LEU A 22 -5.99 7.82 49.67
N TRP A 23 -6.18 9.02 50.23
CA TRP A 23 -7.45 9.74 50.16
C TRP A 23 -7.45 10.92 49.17
N GLU A 24 -6.28 11.44 48.77
CA GLU A 24 -6.19 12.55 47.81
C GLU A 24 -6.48 12.14 46.35
N HIS A 25 -6.23 10.88 45.98
CA HIS A 25 -6.48 10.40 44.62
C HIS A 25 -7.97 10.22 44.28
N PHE A 26 -8.83 10.03 45.28
CA PHE A 26 -10.27 9.83 45.06
C PHE A 26 -11.03 11.16 44.92
N CYS A 27 -10.56 12.22 45.57
CA CYS A 27 -11.17 13.55 45.46
C CYS A 27 -10.82 14.28 44.15
N THR A 28 -9.61 14.09 43.60
CA THR A 28 -9.27 14.63 42.26
C THR A 28 -10.05 14.00 41.11
N PHE A 29 -10.64 12.81 41.33
CA PHE A 29 -11.45 12.14 40.31
C PHE A 29 -12.87 12.72 40.24
N ILE A 30 -13.44 13.18 41.35
CA ILE A 30 -14.83 13.68 41.41
C ILE A 30 -14.91 15.19 41.15
N ASP A 31 -13.92 16.00 41.56
CA ASP A 31 -13.93 17.46 41.31
C ASP A 31 -13.49 17.85 39.89
N TRP A 32 -13.00 16.89 39.10
CA TRP A 32 -12.68 17.07 37.68
C TRP A 32 -13.93 16.98 36.77
N GLU A 33 -15.01 16.35 37.23
CA GLU A 33 -16.20 16.03 36.43
C GLU A 33 -17.12 17.25 36.18
N HIS A 34 -16.95 18.37 36.89
CA HIS A 34 -17.90 19.49 36.84
C HIS A 34 -17.51 20.70 35.98
N ASN A 35 -16.28 20.84 35.47
CA ASN A 35 -15.84 22.10 34.85
C ASN A 35 -15.32 22.03 33.40
N ASN A 36 -15.42 20.90 32.68
CA ASN A 36 -14.69 20.77 31.41
C ASN A 36 -15.48 20.23 30.20
N MET A 37 -16.81 20.39 30.18
CA MET A 37 -17.64 19.95 29.06
C MET A 37 -17.34 20.68 27.72
N LYS A 38 -16.77 21.90 27.77
CA LYS A 38 -16.41 22.67 26.57
C LYS A 38 -15.07 22.28 25.97
N THR A 39 -14.12 21.89 26.81
CA THR A 39 -12.74 21.57 26.42
C THR A 39 -12.67 20.15 25.84
N PHE A 40 -13.50 19.23 26.34
CA PHE A 40 -13.64 17.88 25.76
C PHE A 40 -14.27 17.87 24.37
N ALA A 41 -15.30 18.70 24.15
CA ALA A 41 -15.95 18.85 22.84
C ALA A 41 -15.01 19.47 21.79
N LEU A 42 -14.13 20.40 22.19
CA LEU A 42 -13.12 20.98 21.30
C LEU A 42 -12.00 19.98 20.94
N SER A 43 -11.57 19.14 21.90
CA SER A 43 -10.54 18.12 21.65
C SER A 43 -11.03 16.95 20.77
N THR A 44 -12.31 16.56 20.85
CA THR A 44 -12.89 15.53 19.98
C THR A 44 -13.17 16.05 18.56
N LEU A 45 -13.52 17.34 18.41
CA LEU A 45 -13.62 18.00 17.10
C LEU A 45 -12.24 18.12 16.41
N ALA A 46 -11.18 18.43 17.15
CA ALA A 46 -9.82 18.51 16.60
C ALA A 46 -9.31 17.15 16.12
N LEU A 47 -9.56 16.06 16.87
CA LEU A 47 -9.23 14.69 16.44
C LEU A 47 -10.08 14.22 15.24
N GLY A 48 -11.36 14.61 15.17
CA GLY A 48 -12.22 14.31 14.02
C GLY A 48 -11.78 15.03 12.73
N ILE A 49 -11.30 16.27 12.84
CA ILE A 49 -10.77 17.05 11.71
C ILE A 49 -9.42 16.49 11.23
N SER A 50 -8.56 16.05 12.15
CA SER A 50 -7.30 15.38 11.78
C SER A 50 -7.51 14.04 11.09
N LEU A 51 -8.52 13.25 11.49
CA LEU A 51 -8.84 11.99 10.82
C LEU A 51 -9.48 12.20 9.43
N ALA A 52 -10.25 13.29 9.27
CA ALA A 52 -10.83 13.68 7.97
C ALA A 52 -9.76 14.17 6.97
N LEU A 53 -8.71 14.83 7.43
CA LEU A 53 -7.59 15.27 6.58
C LEU A 53 -6.69 14.11 6.12
N VAL A 54 -6.53 13.07 6.95
CA VAL A 54 -5.78 11.85 6.58
C VAL A 54 -6.52 11.02 5.53
N SER A 55 -7.85 11.03 5.53
CA SER A 55 -8.64 10.27 4.55
C SER A 55 -8.70 10.94 3.16
N ALA A 56 -8.41 12.24 3.07
CA ALA A 56 -8.36 12.99 1.81
C ALA A 56 -6.99 12.91 1.09
N ALA A 57 -5.94 12.48 1.79
CA ALA A 57 -4.59 12.41 1.21
C ALA A 57 -4.45 11.28 0.17
N ASN A 58 -5.16 10.15 0.32
CA ASN A 58 -5.00 8.99 -0.59
C ASN A 58 -5.58 9.21 -2.01
N ALA A 59 -6.39 10.25 -2.23
CA ALA A 59 -6.99 10.53 -3.54
C ALA A 59 -6.17 11.53 -4.37
N ALA A 60 -5.15 12.18 -3.78
CA ALA A 60 -4.41 13.26 -4.44
C ALA A 60 -3.05 12.83 -5.02
N ASP A 61 -2.58 11.60 -4.74
CA ASP A 61 -1.20 11.20 -5.06
C ASP A 61 -0.90 11.10 -6.58
N PHE A 62 -1.90 10.95 -7.45
CA PHE A 62 -1.69 10.87 -8.90
C PHE A 62 -1.95 12.17 -9.66
N ALA A 63 -2.55 13.19 -9.03
CA ALA A 63 -2.92 14.43 -9.72
C ALA A 63 -1.70 15.21 -10.24
N ASP A 64 -0.61 15.23 -9.45
CA ASP A 64 0.63 15.95 -9.74
C ASP A 64 1.67 15.14 -10.53
N MET A 65 1.36 13.91 -10.95
CA MET A 65 2.26 13.08 -11.74
C MET A 65 2.21 13.47 -13.23
N ASP A 66 3.37 13.55 -13.88
CA ASP A 66 3.46 13.68 -15.33
C ASP A 66 3.00 12.39 -16.02
N PRO A 67 2.30 12.45 -17.18
CA PRO A 67 1.91 11.25 -17.90
C PRO A 67 3.12 10.39 -18.28
N VAL A 68 3.05 9.08 -18.00
CA VAL A 68 4.10 8.12 -18.31
C VAL A 68 3.54 7.01 -19.20
N THR A 69 4.22 6.75 -20.31
CA THR A 69 3.95 5.56 -21.14
C THR A 69 4.97 4.48 -20.81
N LEU A 70 4.48 3.28 -20.49
CA LEU A 70 5.30 2.10 -20.21
C LEU A 70 5.09 1.07 -21.32
N ARG A 71 6.18 0.53 -21.86
CA ARG A 71 6.13 -0.47 -22.93
C ARG A 71 6.13 -1.87 -22.34
N LEU A 72 5.07 -2.62 -22.58
CA LEU A 72 4.91 -4.01 -22.17
C LEU A 72 5.03 -4.94 -23.37
N ALA A 73 6.01 -5.85 -23.36
CA ALA A 73 6.24 -6.77 -24.47
C ALA A 73 5.95 -8.23 -24.10
N HIS A 74 5.45 -9.03 -25.05
CA HIS A 74 5.34 -10.48 -24.89
C HIS A 74 5.46 -11.22 -26.23
N VAL A 75 5.79 -12.51 -26.14
CA VAL A 75 6.06 -13.35 -27.33
C VAL A 75 4.82 -14.01 -27.93
N VAL A 76 3.73 -14.10 -27.17
CA VAL A 76 2.49 -14.78 -27.61
C VAL A 76 1.62 -13.91 -28.53
N ASN A 77 0.65 -14.55 -29.18
CA ASN A 77 -0.33 -13.87 -30.03
C ASN A 77 -1.47 -13.24 -29.22
N GLU A 78 -2.32 -12.45 -29.89
CA GLU A 78 -3.40 -11.69 -29.26
C GLU A 78 -4.56 -12.55 -28.71
N GLN A 79 -4.64 -13.83 -29.09
CA GLN A 79 -5.66 -14.76 -28.59
C GLN A 79 -5.20 -15.53 -27.35
N ASP A 80 -3.93 -15.42 -26.99
CA ASP A 80 -3.35 -16.12 -25.85
C ASP A 80 -3.78 -15.49 -24.52
N GLY A 81 -3.88 -16.32 -23.47
CA GLY A 81 -4.28 -15.89 -22.14
C GLY A 81 -3.36 -14.80 -21.55
N PHE A 82 -2.07 -14.80 -21.88
CA PHE A 82 -1.16 -13.75 -21.42
C PHE A 82 -1.44 -12.40 -22.09
N HIS A 83 -1.86 -12.39 -23.35
CA HIS A 83 -2.25 -11.14 -24.02
C HIS A 83 -3.53 -10.58 -23.41
N ILE A 84 -4.54 -11.44 -23.20
CA ILE A 84 -5.80 -11.05 -22.57
C ILE A 84 -5.54 -10.46 -21.17
N ALA A 85 -4.63 -11.08 -20.40
CA ALA A 85 -4.21 -10.55 -19.10
C ALA A 85 -3.47 -9.22 -19.21
N ALA A 86 -2.62 -9.03 -20.22
CA ALA A 86 -1.91 -7.77 -20.47
C ALA A 86 -2.87 -6.63 -20.83
N THR A 87 -3.84 -6.86 -21.72
CA THR A 87 -4.87 -5.87 -22.04
C THR A 87 -5.71 -5.54 -20.81
N LYS A 88 -6.04 -6.55 -19.98
CA LYS A 88 -6.77 -6.26 -18.73
C LYS A 88 -5.92 -5.47 -17.74
N PHE A 89 -4.61 -5.70 -17.72
CA PHE A 89 -3.68 -4.94 -16.90
C PHE A 89 -3.60 -3.47 -17.35
N GLU A 90 -3.51 -3.21 -18.66
CA GLU A 90 -3.60 -1.88 -19.26
C GLU A 90 -4.87 -1.14 -18.78
N GLU A 91 -6.05 -1.73 -18.96
CA GLU A 91 -7.32 -1.14 -18.52
C GLU A 91 -7.33 -0.78 -17.02
N LEU A 92 -6.83 -1.68 -16.17
CA LEU A 92 -6.83 -1.48 -14.72
C LEU A 92 -5.81 -0.43 -14.27
N VAL A 93 -4.70 -0.30 -15.00
CA VAL A 93 -3.71 0.75 -14.74
C VAL A 93 -4.27 2.11 -15.14
N GLU A 94 -4.89 2.21 -16.31
CA GLU A 94 -5.53 3.45 -16.75
C GLU A 94 -6.64 3.90 -15.76
N GLU A 95 -7.52 2.98 -15.35
CA GLU A 95 -8.60 3.25 -14.38
C GLU A 95 -8.07 3.73 -13.04
N ARG A 96 -6.99 3.13 -12.53
CA ARG A 96 -6.47 3.41 -11.18
C ARG A 96 -5.53 4.60 -11.12
N THR A 97 -4.98 5.01 -12.27
CA THR A 97 -4.04 6.13 -12.36
C THR A 97 -4.70 7.37 -12.96
N ASP A 98 -6.03 7.37 -13.14
CA ASP A 98 -6.77 8.45 -13.80
C ASP A 98 -6.17 8.81 -15.19
N GLY A 99 -5.71 7.79 -15.93
CA GLY A 99 -5.06 7.93 -17.25
C GLY A 99 -3.65 8.54 -17.22
N LYS A 100 -3.01 8.66 -16.05
CA LYS A 100 -1.63 9.16 -15.93
C LYS A 100 -0.59 8.14 -16.36
N VAL A 101 -0.90 6.85 -16.27
CA VAL A 101 -0.02 5.78 -16.75
C VAL A 101 -0.70 5.07 -17.91
N ASP A 102 -0.02 5.08 -19.05
CA ASP A 102 -0.43 4.42 -20.28
C ASP A 102 0.45 3.19 -20.52
N ILE A 103 -0.15 2.06 -20.90
CA ILE A 103 0.55 0.79 -21.11
C ILE A 103 0.49 0.43 -22.60
N GLU A 104 1.61 0.57 -23.31
CA GLU A 104 1.68 0.21 -24.71
C GLU A 104 2.10 -1.27 -24.85
N ILE A 105 1.20 -2.10 -25.40
CA ILE A 105 1.40 -3.55 -25.51
C ILE A 105 2.02 -3.91 -26.87
N TYR A 106 3.13 -4.66 -26.83
CA TYR A 106 3.85 -5.18 -28.00
C TYR A 106 3.76 -6.73 -28.04
N PRO A 107 2.78 -7.29 -28.75
CA PRO A 107 2.60 -8.74 -28.85
C PRO A 107 3.50 -9.37 -29.92
N ASN A 108 3.38 -10.70 -30.09
CA ASN A 108 3.99 -11.47 -31.18
C ASN A 108 5.52 -11.35 -31.29
N ALA A 109 6.21 -11.18 -30.16
CA ALA A 109 7.67 -11.05 -30.12
C ALA A 109 8.20 -9.89 -30.99
N THR A 110 7.41 -8.82 -31.17
CA THR A 110 7.77 -7.67 -32.02
C THR A 110 9.05 -6.97 -31.55
N LEU A 111 9.31 -6.98 -30.24
CA LEU A 111 10.52 -6.42 -29.62
C LEU A 111 11.60 -7.46 -29.32
N GLY A 112 11.44 -8.69 -29.80
CA GLY A 112 12.37 -9.80 -29.62
C GLY A 112 11.83 -10.96 -28.78
N ASP A 113 12.68 -11.97 -28.57
CA ASP A 113 12.40 -13.12 -27.71
C ASP A 113 12.54 -12.78 -26.23
N GLU A 114 12.09 -13.69 -25.35
CA GLU A 114 12.07 -13.45 -23.91
C GLU A 114 13.46 -13.13 -23.31
N ARG A 115 14.53 -13.69 -23.88
CA ARG A 115 15.91 -13.38 -23.47
C ARG A 115 16.28 -11.94 -23.83
N THR A 116 15.96 -11.51 -25.05
CA THR A 116 16.18 -10.14 -25.53
C THR A 116 15.35 -9.14 -24.73
N LEU A 117 14.11 -9.49 -24.37
CA LEU A 117 13.26 -8.65 -23.53
C LEU A 117 13.85 -8.47 -22.12
N LEU A 118 14.40 -9.53 -21.50
CA LEU A 118 15.08 -9.43 -20.21
C LEU A 118 16.31 -8.51 -20.26
N GLU A 119 17.11 -8.60 -21.33
CA GLU A 119 18.23 -7.68 -21.56
C GLU A 119 17.73 -6.25 -21.77
N GLY A 120 16.66 -6.10 -22.57
CA GLY A 120 16.01 -4.83 -22.86
C GLY A 120 15.46 -4.13 -21.61
N MET A 121 14.93 -4.88 -20.66
CA MET A 121 14.49 -4.36 -19.36
C MET A 121 15.66 -3.88 -18.50
N GLN A 122 16.82 -4.55 -18.54
CA GLN A 122 17.99 -4.11 -17.78
C GLN A 122 18.55 -2.78 -18.28
N ILE A 123 18.48 -2.54 -19.60
CA ILE A 123 18.98 -1.31 -20.22
C ILE A 123 17.90 -0.22 -20.39
N GLY A 124 16.65 -0.51 -20.03
CA GLY A 124 15.52 0.42 -20.12
C GLY A 124 14.95 0.63 -21.53
N THR A 125 15.25 -0.27 -22.49
CA THR A 125 14.63 -0.21 -23.83
C THR A 125 13.26 -0.87 -23.88
N VAL A 126 12.86 -1.61 -22.85
CA VAL A 126 11.51 -2.12 -22.61
C VAL A 126 11.24 -1.95 -21.12
N ASP A 127 10.03 -1.56 -20.73
CA ASP A 127 9.73 -1.24 -19.33
C ASP A 127 9.15 -2.45 -18.59
N MET A 128 8.40 -3.29 -19.30
CA MET A 128 7.78 -4.50 -18.77
C MET A 128 7.78 -5.64 -19.81
N GLY A 129 7.83 -6.88 -19.33
CA GLY A 129 7.72 -8.06 -20.18
C GLY A 129 7.02 -9.22 -19.50
N VAL A 130 6.21 -9.96 -20.26
CA VAL A 130 5.69 -11.25 -19.80
C VAL A 130 6.72 -12.32 -20.17
N ILE A 131 7.42 -12.83 -19.15
CA ILE A 131 8.55 -13.74 -19.31
C ILE A 131 8.30 -15.04 -18.53
N THR A 132 8.50 -16.17 -19.21
CA THR A 132 8.45 -17.50 -18.60
C THR A 132 9.70 -17.78 -17.75
N ASN A 133 9.61 -18.76 -16.85
CA ASN A 133 10.71 -19.03 -15.92
C ASN A 133 12.00 -19.54 -16.60
N GLY A 134 11.88 -20.28 -17.70
CA GLY A 134 13.01 -20.85 -18.42
C GLY A 134 14.08 -19.81 -18.82
N PRO A 135 13.72 -18.73 -19.54
CA PRO A 135 14.65 -17.64 -19.85
C PRO A 135 15.28 -16.98 -18.63
N VAL A 136 14.53 -16.81 -17.53
CA VAL A 136 15.02 -16.16 -16.30
C VAL A 136 16.14 -16.97 -15.65
N ALA A 137 16.09 -18.30 -15.72
CA ALA A 137 17.11 -19.19 -15.17
C ALA A 137 18.51 -18.96 -15.78
N ASN A 138 18.60 -18.36 -16.98
CA ASN A 138 19.90 -18.00 -17.59
C ASN A 138 20.55 -16.77 -16.95
N PHE A 139 19.77 -15.94 -16.24
CA PHE A 139 20.24 -14.73 -15.56
C PHE A 139 20.35 -14.95 -14.04
N VAL A 140 19.44 -15.75 -13.48
CA VAL A 140 19.39 -16.09 -12.05
C VAL A 140 19.33 -17.61 -11.94
N GLU A 141 20.49 -18.23 -11.69
CA GLU A 141 20.64 -19.69 -11.66
C GLU A 141 19.71 -20.34 -10.62
N GLU A 142 19.41 -19.66 -9.53
CA GLU A 142 18.51 -20.13 -8.48
C GLU A 142 17.08 -20.38 -8.99
N MET A 143 16.66 -19.69 -10.06
CA MET A 143 15.35 -19.92 -10.69
C MET A 143 15.27 -21.24 -11.47
N ALA A 144 16.42 -21.87 -11.77
CA ALA A 144 16.47 -23.18 -12.41
C ALA A 144 15.87 -24.28 -11.53
N VAL A 145 15.76 -24.07 -10.21
CA VAL A 145 15.11 -25.04 -9.32
C VAL A 145 13.67 -25.32 -9.76
N PHE A 146 12.95 -24.32 -10.27
CA PHE A 146 11.56 -24.45 -10.70
C PHE A 146 11.37 -25.27 -11.98
N GLU A 147 12.46 -25.54 -12.71
CA GLU A 147 12.47 -26.35 -13.94
C GLU A 147 12.80 -27.84 -13.67
N LEU A 148 13.04 -28.23 -12.41
CA LEU A 148 13.34 -29.62 -12.08
C LEU A 148 12.16 -30.55 -12.40
N PRO A 149 12.39 -31.65 -13.15
CA PRO A 149 11.33 -32.61 -13.44
C PRO A 149 10.69 -33.15 -12.16
N PHE A 150 9.35 -33.22 -12.15
CA PHE A 150 8.53 -33.71 -11.02
C PHE A 150 8.58 -32.88 -9.73
N LEU A 151 9.16 -31.67 -9.74
CA LEU A 151 9.12 -30.78 -8.58
C LEU A 151 7.68 -30.41 -8.18
N PHE A 152 6.81 -30.21 -9.17
CA PHE A 152 5.39 -29.92 -8.97
C PHE A 152 4.55 -31.15 -9.34
N PRO A 153 4.03 -31.91 -8.35
CA PRO A 153 3.28 -33.14 -8.60
C PRO A 153 1.91 -32.91 -9.23
N SER A 154 1.38 -31.70 -9.18
CA SER A 154 0.14 -31.30 -9.86
C SER A 154 0.18 -29.82 -10.27
N PRO A 155 -0.53 -29.39 -11.32
CA PRO A 155 -0.56 -27.98 -11.74
C PRO A 155 -0.94 -27.02 -10.60
N GLY A 156 -1.90 -27.43 -9.76
CA GLY A 156 -2.34 -26.68 -8.58
C GLY A 156 -1.34 -26.66 -7.42
N SER A 157 -0.25 -27.42 -7.46
CA SER A 157 0.80 -27.38 -6.43
C SER A 157 1.74 -26.18 -6.58
N ARG A 158 1.71 -25.50 -7.73
CA ARG A 158 2.55 -24.31 -8.01
C ARG A 158 1.99 -23.04 -7.38
N LEU A 159 0.67 -22.94 -7.21
CA LEU A 159 0.01 -21.73 -6.73
C LEU A 159 -0.87 -22.06 -5.51
N PRO A 160 -0.91 -21.21 -4.47
CA PRO A 160 -1.98 -21.31 -3.47
C PRO A 160 -3.32 -21.24 -4.22
N SER A 161 -4.34 -21.96 -3.74
CA SER A 161 -5.65 -22.15 -4.42
C SER A 161 -6.50 -20.87 -4.53
N ALA A 162 -5.87 -19.71 -4.66
CA ALA A 162 -6.48 -18.43 -4.91
C ALA A 162 -7.34 -18.55 -6.16
N ARG A 163 -8.64 -18.37 -5.93
CA ARG A 163 -9.67 -18.34 -6.95
C ARG A 163 -9.43 -17.13 -7.83
N TRP A 164 -8.91 -17.33 -9.03
CA TRP A 164 -8.79 -16.26 -10.01
C TRP A 164 -10.18 -15.64 -10.26
N PRO A 165 -10.28 -14.31 -10.37
CA PRO A 165 -11.52 -13.68 -10.82
C PRO A 165 -11.93 -14.31 -12.16
N ASP A 166 -13.21 -14.61 -12.34
CA ASP A 166 -13.74 -15.18 -13.58
C ASP A 166 -13.76 -14.10 -14.67
N TRP A 167 -12.59 -13.81 -15.26
CA TRP A 167 -12.44 -12.87 -16.36
C TRP A 167 -12.99 -13.49 -17.65
N PRO A 168 -13.90 -12.81 -18.38
CA PRO A 168 -14.39 -13.30 -19.66
C PRO A 168 -13.24 -13.43 -20.66
N GLY A 169 -13.13 -14.57 -21.34
CA GLY A 169 -12.12 -14.82 -22.37
C GLY A 169 -10.83 -15.50 -21.87
N VAL A 170 -10.53 -15.45 -20.57
CA VAL A 170 -9.41 -16.20 -20.00
C VAL A 170 -9.92 -17.60 -19.68
N ALA A 171 -9.77 -18.53 -20.63
CA ALA A 171 -10.03 -19.93 -20.34
C ALA A 171 -9.24 -20.33 -19.10
N ARG A 172 -9.83 -21.20 -18.25
CA ARG A 172 -9.21 -21.80 -17.06
C ARG A 172 -8.01 -22.71 -17.40
N GLN A 173 -7.39 -22.49 -18.55
CA GLN A 173 -6.27 -23.21 -19.16
C GLN A 173 -4.92 -22.54 -18.84
N ALA A 174 -4.86 -21.74 -17.77
CA ALA A 174 -3.58 -21.54 -17.11
C ALA A 174 -3.19 -22.88 -16.45
N PHE A 175 -2.47 -23.68 -17.24
CA PHE A 175 -1.82 -24.98 -16.98
C PHE A 175 -2.67 -26.24 -17.15
#